data_AF-A0A2D7J6Q3-F1
#
_entry.id   AF-A0A2D7J6Q3-F1
#
_cell.length_a   1.000
_cell.length_b   1.000
_cell.length_c   1.000
_cell.angle_alpha   90.00
_cell.angle_beta   90.00
_cell.angle_gamma   90.00
#
_symmetry.space_group_name_H-M   'P 1'
#
loop_
_entity.id
_entity.type
_entity.pdbx_description
1 polymer ?
#
loop_
_entity_poly.entity_id
_entity_poly.type
_entity_poly.pdbx_seq_one_letter_code
_entity_poly.pdbx_strand_id
1 'polypeptide(L)' 'YAAAEMPCVVFGPGSISQAHTADEWIDLREVEQAKNTFIYLVTS' A
#
# COMPACT_ATOMS: atom_id res chain seq x y z
N TYR A 1 2.18 10.58 13.25
CA TYR A 1 2.91 10.82 12.00
C TYR A 1 2.52 12.17 11.40
N ALA A 2 1.38 12.32 10.73
CA ALA A 2 0.93 13.64 10.22
C ALA A 2 0.74 14.71 11.32
N ALA A 3 0.11 14.34 12.44
CA ALA A 3 -0.05 15.23 13.60
C ALA A 3 1.27 15.56 14.34
N ALA A 4 2.37 14.87 13.98
CA ALA A 4 3.71 15.13 14.52
C ALA A 4 4.58 15.92 13.52
N GLU A 5 3.97 16.54 12.50
CA GLU A 5 4.64 17.29 11.43
C GLU A 5 5.71 16.50 10.65
N MET A 6 5.63 15.18 10.70
CA MET A 6 6.50 14.32 9.90
C MET A 6 5.85 14.07 8.54
N PRO A 7 6.56 14.31 7.42
CA PRO A 7 6.09 13.93 6.10
C PRO A 7 5.77 12.43 6.07
N CYS A 8 4.53 12.09 5.71
CA CYS A 8 4.09 10.71 5.64
C CYS A 8 3.11 10.49 4.49
N VAL A 9 3.15 9.29 3.92
CA VAL A 9 2.21 8.81 2.90
C VAL A 9 1.58 7.50 3.37
N VAL A 10 0.32 7.27 3.00
CA VAL A 10 -0.29 5.94 3.09
C VAL A 10 -0.03 5.26 1.76
N PHE A 11 0.61 4.09 1.81
CA PHE A 11 1.03 3.35 0.63
C PHE A 11 0.77 1.87 0.85
N GLY A 12 0.07 1.24 -0.09
CA GLY A 12 -0.25 -0.18 -0.09
C GLY A 12 -1.04 -0.57 -1.34
N PRO A 13 -1.01 -1.86 -1.71
CA PRO A 13 -1.78 -2.38 -2.84
C PRO A 13 -3.25 -2.59 -2.50
N GLY A 14 -4.09 -2.81 -3.51
CA GLY A 14 -5.51 -3.12 -3.38
C GLY A 14 -6.41 -1.89 -3.36
N SER A 15 -7.69 -2.10 -3.07
CA SER A 15 -8.71 -1.05 -3.10
C SER A 15 -9.43 -0.93 -1.77
N ILE A 16 -9.62 0.31 -1.31
CA ILE A 16 -10.43 0.60 -0.11
C ILE A 16 -11.90 0.19 -0.30
N SER A 17 -12.40 0.19 -1.53
CA SER A 17 -13.76 -0.27 -1.83
C SER A 17 -13.95 -1.77 -1.61
N GLN A 18 -12.84 -2.52 -1.57
CA GLN A 18 -12.86 -3.96 -1.34
C GLN A 18 -12.55 -4.34 0.12
N ALA A 19 -12.01 -3.41 0.90
CA ALA A 19 -11.78 -3.62 2.32
C ALA A 19 -13.11 -3.90 3.04
N HIS A 20 -13.12 -4.87 3.96
CA HIS A 20 -14.27 -5.23 4.79
C HIS A 20 -15.50 -5.71 4.01
N THR A 21 -15.34 -6.19 2.77
CA THR A 21 -16.39 -6.97 2.12
C THR A 21 -16.32 -8.43 2.59
N ALA A 22 -17.42 -9.17 2.44
CA ALA A 22 -17.45 -10.57 2.88
C ALA A 22 -16.43 -11.44 2.14
N ASP A 23 -16.19 -11.14 0.86
CA ASP A 23 -15.25 -11.84 0.00
C ASP A 23 -14.01 -10.97 -0.26
N GLU A 24 -13.39 -10.42 0.79
CA GLU A 24 -12.20 -9.57 0.66
C GLU A 24 -11.08 -10.28 -0.12
N TRP A 25 -10.52 -9.60 -1.12
CA TRP A 25 -9.46 -10.13 -1.98
C TRP A 25 -8.58 -9.01 -2.55
N ILE A 26 -7.41 -9.39 -3.06
CA ILE A 26 -6.45 -8.48 -3.70
C ILE A 26 -5.81 -9.16 -4.92
N ASP A 27 -5.49 -8.39 -5.95
CA ASP A 27 -4.77 -8.90 -7.11
C ASP A 27 -3.29 -9.12 -6.77
N LEU A 28 -2.76 -10.31 -7.03
CA LEU A 28 -1.35 -10.62 -6.78
C LEU A 28 -0.38 -9.70 -7.54
N ARG A 29 -0.81 -9.16 -8.69
CA ARG A 29 -0.02 -8.19 -9.46
C ARG A 29 0.13 -6.86 -8.73
N GLU A 30 -0.90 -6.42 -8.00
CA GLU A 30 -0.84 -5.20 -7.18
C GLU A 30 0.14 -5.40 -6.02
N VAL A 31 0.13 -6.58 -5.40
CA VAL A 31 1.09 -6.94 -4.33
C VAL A 31 2.53 -6.89 -4.85
N GLU A 32 2.79 -7.49 -6.01
CA GLU A 32 4.11 -7.49 -6.63
C GLU A 32 4.58 -6.07 -6.99
N GLN A 33 3.69 -5.23 -7.53
CA GLN A 33 3.99 -3.84 -7.84
C GLN A 33 4.32 -3.03 -6.58
N ALA A 34 3.53 -3.18 -5.51
CA ALA A 34 3.77 -2.47 -4.25
C ALA A 34 5.10 -2.90 -3.61
N LYS A 35 5.43 -4.19 -3.64
CA LYS A 35 6.72 -4.72 -3.22
C LYS A 35 7.87 -4.07 -3.98
N ASN A 36 7.81 -4.06 -5.32
CA ASN A 36 8.88 -3.51 -6.16
C ASN A 36 9.06 -2.01 -5.93
N THR A 37 7.96 -1.27 -5.76
CA THR A 37 7.99 0.16 -5.43
C THR A 37 8.60 0.39 -4.04
N PHE A 38 8.21 -0.40 -3.04
CA PHE A 38 8.75 -0.28 -1.69
C PHE A 38 10.26 -0.55 -1.68
N ILE A 39 10.71 -1.63 -2.33
CA ILE A 39 12.14 -1.94 -2.48
C ILE A 39 12.87 -0.74 -3.11
N TYR A 40 12.38 -0.25 -4.25
CA TYR A 40 12.98 0.90 -4.93
C TYR A 40 13.12 2.11 -4.00
N LEU A 41 12.10 2.44 -3.21
CA LEU A 41 12.11 3.59 -2.31
C LEU A 41 13.07 3.47 -1.12
N VAL A 42 13.35 2.25 -0.64
CA VAL A 42 14.19 2.03 0.55
C VAL A 42 15.64 1.67 0.21
N THR A 43 15.93 1.32 -1.04
CA THR A 43 17.28 0.94 -1.49
C THR A 43 17.92 1.93 -2.46
N SER A 44 17.23 3.00 -2.84
CA SER A 44 17.77 4.08 -3.69
C SER A 44 18.07 5.33 -2.87
#